data_AF-A0A7Y2C4Y6-F1
#
_entry.id   AF-A0A7Y2C4Y6-F1
#
_cell.length_a   1.000
_cell.length_b   1.000
_cell.length_c   1.000
_cell.angle_alpha   90.00
_cell.angle_beta   90.00
_cell.angle_gamma   90.00
#
_symmetry.space_group_name_H-M   'P 1'
#
loop_
_entity.id
_entity.type
_entity.pdbx_description
1 polymer ?
#
loop_
_entity_poly.entity_id
_entity_poly.type
_entity_poly.pdbx_seq_one_letter_code
_entity_poly.pdbx_strand_id
1 'polypeptide(L)'
;DKELKVTPLIPPADFDAIASNYTGRYQQMNYPHNTFEKVAQLFGFFADEQKVSHDTTGRLTIFGRPYIQIEDNLFQSDNSSSTHKVEFQIGLSGKANRLVSGTSSYRAIPWYQQKRLRQIPMLISILALLFATFRRPLVFFFQKQKHQRAKDWRYEWQYWTGACFVLGAIGLITIFLVLQDQVSDYGIPWSLNGVLALNTLGALSTLIAPWALYRVWTDRDLHRRGRIVNSLLILALIITAALLAEVNMVGFQYY
;
A
#
# COMPACT_ATOMS: atom_id res chain seq x y z
N ASP A 1 24.78 44.24 6.98
CA ASP A 1 23.59 43.36 6.97
C ASP A 1 22.32 44.15 6.77
N LYS A 2 21.74 44.10 5.56
CA LYS A 2 20.39 44.63 5.29
C LYS A 2 19.41 43.53 5.63
N GLU A 3 18.69 43.66 6.75
CA GLU A 3 17.52 42.85 7.04
C GLU A 3 16.51 43.04 5.89
N LEU A 4 16.37 42.01 5.05
CA LEU A 4 15.27 41.92 4.10
C LEU A 4 13.99 41.85 4.94
N LYS A 5 13.30 42.98 5.08
CA LYS A 5 11.93 43.02 5.59
C LYS A 5 11.06 42.17 4.68
N VAL A 6 10.84 40.91 5.07
CA VAL A 6 9.86 40.04 4.43
C VAL A 6 8.50 40.66 4.68
N THR A 7 7.92 41.26 3.64
CA THR A 7 6.56 41.80 3.71
C THR A 7 5.62 40.60 3.93
N PRO A 8 4.73 40.64 4.94
CA PRO A 8 3.80 39.54 5.16
C PRO A 8 2.91 39.40 3.92
N LEU A 9 2.96 38.22 3.29
CA LEU A 9 2.10 37.90 2.16
C LEU A 9 0.66 37.79 2.69
N ILE A 10 -0.25 38.59 2.15
CA ILE A 10 -1.67 38.55 2.52
C ILE A 10 -2.36 37.61 1.53
N PRO A 11 -3.12 36.59 2.00
CA PRO A 11 -3.84 35.70 1.12
C PRO A 11 -4.95 36.43 0.34
N PRO A 12 -5.29 35.99 -0.88
CA PRO A 12 -6.41 36.55 -1.64
C PRO A 12 -7.74 36.44 -0.87
N ALA A 13 -8.61 37.45 -0.99
CA ALA A 13 -9.89 37.47 -0.28
C ALA A 13 -10.84 36.32 -0.65
N ASP A 14 -10.75 35.82 -1.89
CA ASP A 14 -11.59 34.74 -2.41
C ASP A 14 -10.95 33.35 -2.24
N PHE A 15 -9.86 33.25 -1.48
CA PHE A 15 -9.04 32.04 -1.40
C PHE A 15 -9.84 30.83 -0.92
N ASP A 16 -10.69 30.98 0.09
CA ASP A 16 -11.44 29.86 0.68
C ASP A 16 -12.37 29.17 -0.33
N ALA A 17 -12.92 29.92 -1.28
CA ALA A 17 -13.78 29.37 -2.33
C ALA A 17 -12.98 28.47 -3.30
N ILE A 18 -11.73 28.84 -3.58
CA ILE A 18 -10.87 28.17 -4.57
C ILE A 18 -9.98 27.12 -3.90
N ALA A 19 -9.73 27.23 -2.59
CA ALA A 19 -8.85 26.35 -1.81
C ALA A 19 -9.23 24.87 -1.94
N SER A 20 -10.53 24.58 -2.05
CA SER A 20 -11.06 23.23 -2.24
C SER A 20 -10.51 22.53 -3.51
N ASN A 21 -10.14 23.29 -4.55
CA ASN A 21 -9.57 22.77 -5.79
C ASN A 21 -8.15 22.24 -5.60
N TYR A 22 -7.41 22.72 -4.60
CA TYR A 22 -6.04 22.30 -4.30
C TYR A 22 -5.95 21.27 -3.18
N THR A 23 -7.01 21.11 -2.39
CA THR A 23 -7.03 20.18 -1.25
C THR A 23 -7.14 18.72 -1.68
N GLY A 24 -6.48 17.83 -0.94
CA GLY A 24 -6.49 16.40 -1.24
C GLY A 24 -5.27 15.65 -0.72
N ARG A 25 -5.05 14.45 -1.27
CA ARG A 25 -3.83 13.67 -1.05
C ARG A 25 -3.06 13.56 -2.36
N TYR A 26 -1.75 13.75 -2.27
CA TYR A 26 -0.85 13.71 -3.41
C TYR A 26 0.22 12.64 -3.20
N GLN A 27 0.49 11.82 -4.22
CA GLN A 27 1.54 10.80 -4.21
C GLN A 27 2.70 11.27 -5.06
N GLN A 28 3.93 11.13 -4.59
CA GLN A 28 5.10 11.43 -5.39
C GLN A 28 5.11 10.60 -6.70
N MET A 29 5.33 11.27 -7.83
CA MET A 29 5.39 10.71 -9.18
C MET A 29 6.75 10.17 -9.56
N ASN A 30 7.80 10.46 -8.78
CA ASN A 30 9.09 9.81 -8.90
C ASN A 30 8.89 8.36 -8.43
N TYR A 31 8.24 7.60 -9.30
CA TYR A 31 7.79 6.27 -9.03
C TYR A 31 9.02 5.39 -9.02
N PRO A 32 9.27 4.68 -7.92
CA PRO A 32 10.36 3.74 -7.90
C PRO A 32 10.15 2.65 -8.96
N HIS A 33 11.11 2.49 -9.86
CA HIS A 33 11.04 1.48 -10.91
C HIS A 33 11.34 0.09 -10.33
N ASN A 34 12.14 0.04 -9.27
CA ASN A 34 12.62 -1.20 -8.68
C ASN A 34 11.53 -1.93 -7.85
N THR A 35 11.50 -3.26 -7.98
CA THR A 35 10.59 -4.17 -7.26
C THR A 35 10.64 -3.96 -5.74
N PHE A 36 11.80 -3.60 -5.19
CA PHE A 36 12.00 -3.42 -3.75
C PHE A 36 11.28 -2.20 -3.18
N GLU A 37 11.42 -1.06 -3.84
CA GLU A 37 10.78 0.18 -3.42
C GLU A 37 9.25 0.07 -3.58
N LYS A 38 8.77 -0.70 -4.58
CA LYS A 38 7.36 -1.09 -4.71
C LYS A 38 6.87 -1.93 -3.50
N VAL A 39 7.67 -2.89 -3.03
CA VAL A 39 7.39 -3.67 -1.81
C VAL A 39 7.31 -2.78 -0.58
N ALA A 40 8.31 -1.95 -0.41
CA ALA A 40 8.37 -1.02 0.68
C ALA A 40 7.23 0.02 0.61
N GLN A 41 6.76 0.37 -0.59
CA GLN A 41 5.56 1.20 -0.79
C GLN A 41 4.29 0.51 -0.26
N LEU A 42 4.10 -0.78 -0.55
CA LEU A 42 2.96 -1.57 -0.06
C LEU A 42 2.90 -1.58 1.48
N PHE A 43 4.05 -1.79 2.13
CA PHE A 43 4.15 -1.74 3.59
C PHE A 43 4.21 -0.31 4.15
N GLY A 44 4.42 0.68 3.28
CA GLY A 44 4.31 2.08 3.60
C GLY A 44 5.58 2.76 4.07
N PHE A 45 6.73 2.19 3.78
CA PHE A 45 8.03 2.76 4.10
C PHE A 45 8.43 3.91 3.17
N PHE A 46 7.99 3.93 1.90
CA PHE A 46 8.36 4.98 0.92
C PHE A 46 7.18 5.74 0.27
N ALA A 47 5.93 5.33 0.54
CA ALA A 47 4.78 6.09 0.05
C ALA A 47 4.58 7.37 0.89
N ASP A 48 5.23 8.45 0.46
CA ASP A 48 4.96 9.81 0.91
C ASP A 48 3.67 10.31 0.27
N GLU A 49 2.54 9.87 0.86
CA GLU A 49 1.27 10.53 0.63
C GLU A 49 1.25 11.85 1.39
N GLN A 50 1.23 12.96 0.65
CA GLN A 50 1.20 14.29 1.21
C GLN A 50 -0.24 14.77 1.27
N LYS A 51 -0.72 15.06 2.48
CA LYS A 51 -2.03 15.66 2.68
C LYS A 51 -1.89 17.17 2.50
N VAL A 52 -2.66 17.72 1.57
CA VAL A 52 -2.86 19.17 1.43
C VAL A 52 -4.22 19.51 2.00
N SER A 53 -4.22 20.36 3.02
CA SER A 53 -5.43 20.92 3.62
C SER A 53 -5.36 22.45 3.58
N HIS A 54 -6.50 23.12 3.64
CA HIS A 54 -6.54 24.56 3.86
C HIS A 54 -6.93 24.84 5.30
N ASP A 55 -6.53 26.01 5.79
CA ASP A 55 -6.92 26.57 7.08
C ASP A 55 -7.89 27.75 6.88
N THR A 56 -8.62 28.14 7.94
CA THR A 56 -9.55 29.29 7.93
C THR A 56 -8.87 30.64 7.76
N THR A 57 -7.52 30.66 7.78
CA THR A 57 -6.68 31.84 7.60
C THR A 57 -6.32 32.10 6.13
N GLY A 58 -6.94 31.40 5.18
CA GLY A 58 -6.66 31.57 3.75
C GLY A 58 -5.33 30.94 3.30
N ARG A 59 -4.85 29.90 4.01
CA ARG A 59 -3.54 29.27 3.79
C ARG A 59 -3.67 27.80 3.45
N LEU A 60 -2.75 27.28 2.64
CA LEU A 60 -2.61 25.83 2.43
C LEU A 60 -1.54 25.26 3.35
N THR A 61 -1.86 24.17 4.03
CA THR A 61 -0.88 23.33 4.71
C THR A 61 -0.40 22.27 3.74
N ILE A 62 0.86 22.39 3.30
CA ILE A 62 1.53 21.45 2.39
C ILE A 62 2.80 20.96 3.12
N PHE A 63 3.06 19.65 3.14
CA PHE A 63 4.19 19.07 3.91
C PHE A 63 4.22 19.50 5.39
N GLY A 64 3.05 19.73 5.99
CA GLY A 64 2.92 20.21 7.37
C GLY A 64 3.33 21.68 7.58
N ARG A 65 3.59 22.44 6.51
CA ARG A 65 3.96 23.86 6.57
C ARG A 65 2.89 24.73 5.92
N PRO A 66 2.65 25.96 6.41
CA PRO A 66 1.72 26.89 5.78
C PRO A 66 2.33 27.53 4.52
N TYR A 67 1.50 27.64 3.50
CA TYR A 67 1.79 28.26 2.21
C TYR A 67 0.71 29.28 1.87
N ILE A 68 1.15 30.38 1.26
CA ILE A 68 0.31 31.49 0.83
C ILE A 68 0.39 31.56 -0.69
N GLN A 69 -0.75 31.83 -1.33
CA GLN A 69 -0.81 32.00 -2.77
C GLN A 69 -0.15 33.32 -3.17
N ILE A 70 0.76 33.28 -4.15
CA ILE A 70 1.40 34.48 -4.71
C ILE A 70 0.88 34.77 -6.11
N GLU A 71 0.69 33.72 -6.92
CA GLU A 71 0.12 33.80 -8.27
C GLU A 71 -0.89 32.67 -8.45
N ASP A 72 -1.59 32.66 -9.58
CA ASP A 72 -2.52 31.59 -9.92
C ASP A 72 -1.81 30.23 -9.89
N ASN A 73 -2.28 29.36 -9.00
CA ASN A 73 -1.72 28.03 -8.74
C ASN A 73 -0.29 27.98 -8.17
N LEU A 74 0.33 29.13 -7.85
CA LEU A 74 1.68 29.19 -7.28
C LEU A 74 1.64 29.65 -5.82
N PHE A 75 2.27 28.85 -4.97
CA PHE A 75 2.26 29.01 -3.53
C PHE A 75 3.68 29.10 -2.98
N GLN A 76 3.88 29.91 -1.95
CA GLN A 76 5.17 30.04 -1.26
C GLN A 76 4.99 29.80 0.23
N SER A 77 5.98 29.12 0.84
CA SER A 77 5.96 28.88 2.27
C SER A 77 6.07 30.18 3.06
N ASP A 78 5.27 30.32 4.11
CA ASP A 78 5.23 31.49 5.03
C ASP A 78 6.45 31.54 5.98
N ASN A 79 7.37 30.57 5.92
CA ASN A 79 8.52 30.51 6.81
C ASN A 79 9.69 31.36 6.27
N SER A 80 10.21 32.27 7.10
CA SER A 80 11.19 33.29 6.72
C SER A 80 12.54 32.73 6.23
N SER A 81 12.87 31.49 6.59
CA SER A 81 14.18 30.89 6.29
C SER A 81 14.27 30.17 4.94
N SER A 82 13.14 29.91 4.26
CA SER A 82 13.16 29.20 2.97
C SER A 82 12.08 29.72 2.03
N THR A 83 12.48 30.28 0.89
CA THR A 83 11.61 30.69 -0.23
C THR A 83 11.13 29.48 -1.03
N HIS A 84 10.60 28.47 -0.36
CA HIS A 84 10.17 27.25 -1.01
C HIS A 84 8.84 27.49 -1.73
N LYS A 85 8.84 27.29 -3.05
CA LYS A 85 7.68 27.49 -3.91
C LYS A 85 7.13 26.15 -4.38
N VAL A 86 5.82 26.09 -4.47
CA VAL A 86 5.06 24.91 -4.89
C VAL A 86 4.03 25.36 -5.91
N GLU A 87 3.96 24.64 -7.03
CA GLU A 87 3.03 24.91 -8.12
C GLU A 87 2.00 23.79 -8.21
N PHE A 88 0.73 24.13 -8.40
CA PHE A 88 -0.31 23.17 -8.72
C PHE A 88 -0.63 23.24 -10.21
N GLN A 89 -0.77 22.08 -10.85
CA GLN A 89 -1.31 22.00 -12.20
C GLN A 89 -2.78 21.61 -12.09
N ILE A 90 -3.63 22.43 -12.71
CA ILE A 90 -5.07 22.22 -12.73
C ILE A 90 -5.43 21.30 -13.91
N GLY A 91 -6.21 20.26 -13.62
CA GLY A 91 -6.76 19.38 -14.64
C GLY A 91 -8.01 19.96 -15.30
N LEU A 92 -8.55 19.22 -16.27
CA LEU A 92 -9.77 19.60 -17.02
C LEU A 92 -11.01 19.83 -16.14
N SER A 93 -11.03 19.28 -14.93
CA SER A 93 -12.13 19.42 -13.97
C SER A 93 -12.04 20.68 -13.10
N GLY A 94 -11.05 21.56 -13.33
CA GLY A 94 -10.80 22.72 -12.47
C GLY A 94 -10.16 22.37 -11.12
N LYS A 95 -9.85 21.08 -10.87
CA LYS A 95 -9.15 20.62 -9.66
C LYS A 95 -7.69 20.35 -9.95
N ALA A 96 -6.84 20.57 -8.96
CA ALA A 96 -5.43 20.23 -9.04
C ALA A 96 -5.25 18.73 -9.24
N ASN A 97 -4.55 18.36 -10.32
CA ASN A 97 -4.22 16.97 -10.63
C ASN A 97 -2.77 16.63 -10.28
N ARG A 98 -1.91 17.65 -10.15
CA ARG A 98 -0.49 17.52 -9.88
C ARG A 98 0.02 18.69 -9.05
N LEU A 99 0.99 18.41 -8.20
CA LEU A 99 1.71 19.32 -7.32
C LEU A 99 3.18 19.21 -7.68
N VAL A 100 3.85 20.31 -7.96
CA VAL A 100 5.27 20.37 -8.33
C VAL A 100 6.00 21.17 -7.26
N SER A 101 7.07 20.60 -6.74
CA SER A 101 7.86 21.16 -5.64
C SER A 101 9.34 20.92 -5.92
N GLY A 102 10.02 21.93 -6.45
CA GLY A 102 11.40 21.80 -6.91
C GLY A 102 11.54 20.72 -7.99
N THR A 103 12.35 19.69 -7.73
CA THR A 103 12.57 18.56 -8.64
C THR A 103 11.58 17.40 -8.44
N SER A 104 10.67 17.50 -7.45
CA SER A 104 9.69 16.46 -7.18
C SER A 104 8.32 16.85 -7.73
N SER A 105 7.66 15.89 -8.38
CA SER A 105 6.27 16.02 -8.79
C SER A 105 5.42 15.03 -8.00
N TYR A 106 4.18 15.40 -7.70
CA TYR A 106 3.21 14.58 -6.99
C TYR A 106 1.88 14.61 -7.73
N ARG A 107 1.18 13.48 -7.81
CA ARG A 107 -0.11 13.32 -8.47
C ARG A 107 -1.23 13.25 -7.44
N ALA A 108 -2.34 13.92 -7.69
CA ALA A 108 -3.54 13.79 -6.87
C ALA A 108 -4.07 12.34 -6.90
N ILE A 109 -4.31 11.78 -5.71
CA ILE A 109 -4.75 10.40 -5.53
C ILE A 109 -6.26 10.38 -5.25
N PRO A 110 -7.05 9.59 -5.98
CA PRO A 110 -8.42 9.29 -5.61
C PRO A 110 -8.53 8.65 -4.23
N TRP A 111 -9.66 8.86 -3.56
CA TRP A 111 -9.86 8.36 -2.19
C TRP A 111 -9.69 6.83 -2.08
N TYR A 112 -10.07 6.07 -3.12
CA TYR A 112 -9.98 4.60 -3.15
C TYR A 112 -8.56 4.07 -3.34
N GLN A 113 -7.62 4.90 -3.81
CA GLN A 113 -6.20 4.56 -3.97
C GLN A 113 -5.35 4.94 -2.75
N GLN A 114 -5.96 5.47 -1.69
CA GLN A 114 -5.24 5.82 -0.47
C GLN A 114 -4.54 4.61 0.14
N LYS A 115 -3.29 4.81 0.56
CA LYS A 115 -2.41 3.84 1.21
C LYS A 115 -3.11 3.05 2.31
N ARG A 116 -3.87 3.73 3.18
CA ARG A 116 -4.60 3.07 4.29
C ARG A 116 -5.62 2.05 3.79
N LEU A 117 -6.32 2.35 2.70
CA LEU A 117 -7.32 1.43 2.13
C LEU A 117 -6.69 0.21 1.46
N ARG A 118 -5.42 0.28 1.07
CA ARG A 118 -4.65 -0.88 0.57
C ARG A 118 -3.99 -1.67 1.71
N GLN A 119 -3.43 -0.96 2.69
CA GLN A 119 -2.69 -1.56 3.80
C GLN A 119 -3.56 -2.34 4.78
N ILE A 120 -4.73 -1.80 5.14
CA ILE A 120 -5.64 -2.44 6.09
C ILE A 120 -6.09 -3.82 5.60
N PRO A 121 -6.65 -3.98 4.38
CA PRO A 121 -7.06 -5.30 3.89
C PRO A 121 -5.87 -6.22 3.66
N MET A 122 -4.70 -5.70 3.26
CA MET A 122 -3.48 -6.50 3.18
C MET A 122 -3.11 -7.09 4.55
N LEU A 123 -3.06 -6.24 5.59
CA LEU A 123 -2.71 -6.65 6.94
C LEU A 123 -3.71 -7.68 7.48
N ILE A 124 -5.02 -7.44 7.31
CA ILE A 124 -6.07 -8.39 7.71
C ILE A 124 -5.90 -9.72 6.97
N SER A 125 -5.60 -9.69 5.67
CA SER A 125 -5.42 -10.90 4.87
C SER A 125 -4.18 -11.68 5.30
N ILE A 126 -3.04 -11.02 5.48
CA ILE A 126 -1.81 -11.64 6.00
C ILE A 126 -2.06 -12.26 7.37
N LEU A 127 -2.71 -11.55 8.29
CA LEU A 127 -3.03 -12.07 9.63
C LEU A 127 -3.95 -13.30 9.56
N ALA A 128 -4.95 -13.30 8.68
CA ALA A 128 -5.82 -14.45 8.47
C ALA A 128 -5.04 -15.67 7.93
N LEU A 129 -4.13 -15.45 6.97
CA LEU A 129 -3.28 -16.50 6.40
C LEU A 129 -2.25 -17.02 7.40
N LEU A 130 -1.64 -16.13 8.20
CA LEU A 130 -0.76 -16.49 9.32
C LEU A 130 -1.52 -17.36 10.31
N PHE A 131 -2.69 -16.90 10.77
CA PHE A 131 -3.52 -17.66 11.70
C PHE A 131 -3.86 -19.04 11.14
N ALA A 132 -4.26 -19.15 9.86
CA ALA A 132 -4.54 -20.43 9.23
C ALA A 132 -3.32 -21.35 9.16
N THR A 133 -2.15 -20.80 8.79
CA THR A 133 -0.90 -21.54 8.64
C THR A 133 -0.40 -22.06 9.99
N PHE A 134 -0.40 -21.21 11.03
CA PHE A 134 0.12 -21.55 12.35
C PHE A 134 -0.88 -22.29 13.25
N ARG A 135 -2.19 -22.24 12.96
CA ARG A 135 -3.19 -22.97 13.75
C ARG A 135 -2.90 -24.47 13.81
N ARG A 136 -2.45 -25.08 12.71
CA ARG A 136 -2.16 -26.52 12.65
C ARG A 136 -1.00 -26.95 13.57
N PRO A 137 0.21 -26.38 13.47
CA PRO A 137 1.29 -26.73 14.39
C PRO A 137 0.96 -26.37 15.84
N LEU A 138 0.25 -25.27 16.09
CA LEU A 138 -0.20 -24.92 17.45
C LEU A 138 -1.14 -26.00 18.03
N VAL A 139 -2.16 -26.41 17.28
CA VAL A 139 -3.07 -27.48 17.73
C VAL A 139 -2.31 -28.80 17.91
N PHE A 140 -1.40 -29.15 17.01
CA PHE A 140 -0.57 -30.35 17.14
C PHE A 140 0.32 -30.33 18.40
N PHE A 141 0.91 -29.18 18.72
CA PHE A 141 1.81 -29.04 19.86
C PHE A 141 1.07 -29.03 21.20
N PHE A 142 -0.09 -28.35 21.26
CA PHE A 142 -0.91 -28.26 22.48
C PHE A 142 -1.83 -29.46 22.70
N GLN A 143 -2.24 -30.16 21.63
CA GLN A 143 -3.05 -31.37 21.71
C GLN A 143 -2.16 -32.59 21.45
N LYS A 144 -1.36 -32.97 22.45
CA LYS A 144 -0.80 -34.33 22.51
C LYS A 144 -1.98 -35.31 22.50
N GLN A 145 -2.19 -35.97 21.37
CA GLN A 145 -3.18 -37.03 21.15
C GLN A 145 -4.67 -36.64 21.30
N LYS A 146 -5.37 -36.68 20.17
CA LYS A 146 -6.49 -37.61 20.01
C LYS A 146 -6.63 -37.94 18.53
N HIS A 147 -6.36 -39.20 18.18
CA HIS A 147 -6.77 -39.78 16.90
C HIS A 147 -8.27 -39.55 16.72
N GLN A 148 -8.68 -38.54 15.95
CA GLN A 148 -9.98 -38.44 15.29
C GLN A 148 -10.11 -37.08 14.61
N ARG A 149 -9.84 -37.07 13.31
CA ARG A 149 -10.84 -36.76 12.28
C ARG A 149 -10.24 -37.09 10.94
N ALA A 150 -11.03 -37.77 10.11
CA ALA A 150 -10.69 -38.04 8.72
C ALA A 150 -10.17 -36.73 8.10
N LYS A 151 -8.93 -36.81 7.62
CA LYS A 151 -8.17 -35.68 7.13
C LYS A 151 -8.82 -35.25 5.82
N ASP A 152 -9.65 -34.20 5.85
CA ASP A 152 -10.29 -33.66 4.65
C ASP A 152 -9.24 -32.95 3.78
N TRP A 153 -8.46 -33.76 3.08
CA TRP A 153 -7.38 -33.33 2.17
C TRP A 153 -7.89 -32.31 1.14
N ARG A 154 -9.21 -32.37 0.82
CA ARG A 154 -9.94 -31.52 -0.12
C ARG A 154 -9.80 -30.02 0.15
N TYR A 155 -9.56 -29.62 1.40
CA TYR A 155 -9.40 -28.22 1.81
C TYR A 155 -7.96 -27.87 2.23
N GLU A 156 -7.01 -28.81 2.12
CA GLU A 156 -5.62 -28.59 2.54
C GLU A 156 -4.86 -27.61 1.63
N TRP A 157 -5.25 -27.54 0.36
CA TRP A 157 -4.61 -26.66 -0.63
C TRP A 157 -4.64 -25.17 -0.22
N GLN A 158 -5.67 -24.73 0.51
CA GLN A 158 -5.81 -23.35 1.00
C GLN A 158 -4.72 -23.01 2.02
N TYR A 159 -4.34 -23.97 2.86
CA TYR A 159 -3.28 -23.79 3.85
C TYR A 159 -1.90 -23.76 3.19
N TRP A 160 -1.66 -24.62 2.20
CA TRP A 160 -0.40 -24.60 1.42
C TRP A 160 -0.26 -23.30 0.63
N THR A 161 -1.35 -22.83 0.03
CA THR A 161 -1.39 -21.55 -0.67
C THR A 161 -1.15 -20.38 0.28
N GLY A 162 -1.82 -20.38 1.44
CA GLY A 162 -1.59 -19.40 2.51
C GLY A 162 -0.15 -19.42 3.02
N ALA A 163 0.44 -20.60 3.19
CA ALA A 163 1.85 -20.76 3.59
C ALA A 163 2.80 -20.17 2.53
N CYS A 164 2.53 -20.35 1.23
CA CYS A 164 3.33 -19.74 0.17
C CYS A 164 3.31 -18.21 0.26
N PHE A 165 2.13 -17.60 0.45
CA PHE A 165 2.02 -16.14 0.64
C PHE A 165 2.67 -15.66 1.93
N VAL A 166 2.52 -16.40 3.03
CA VAL A 166 3.15 -16.06 4.32
C VAL A 166 4.66 -16.12 4.23
N LEU A 167 5.22 -17.21 3.69
CA LEU A 167 6.66 -17.36 3.51
C LEU A 167 7.22 -16.35 2.52
N GLY A 168 6.49 -16.07 1.44
CA GLY A 168 6.84 -15.02 0.49
C GLY A 168 6.86 -13.64 1.14
N ALA A 169 5.84 -13.31 1.96
CA ALA A 169 5.79 -12.04 2.69
C ALA A 169 6.91 -11.92 3.74
N ILE A 170 7.17 -12.98 4.52
CA ILE A 170 8.29 -13.02 5.48
C ILE A 170 9.61 -12.83 4.75
N GLY A 171 9.82 -13.55 3.64
CA GLY A 171 11.02 -13.41 2.80
C GLY A 171 11.20 -11.96 2.35
N LEU A 172 10.16 -11.34 1.80
CA LEU A 172 10.20 -9.94 1.36
C LEU A 172 10.53 -8.97 2.51
N ILE A 173 9.94 -9.17 3.70
CA ILE A 173 10.22 -8.34 4.88
C ILE A 173 11.65 -8.53 5.36
N THR A 174 12.14 -9.77 5.48
CA THR A 174 13.52 -10.06 5.93
C THR A 174 14.52 -9.43 4.97
N ILE A 175 14.30 -9.58 3.67
CA ILE A 175 15.10 -8.95 2.63
C ILE A 175 15.07 -7.43 2.76
N PHE A 176 13.88 -6.84 2.98
CA PHE A 176 13.75 -5.41 3.18
C PHE A 176 14.60 -4.92 4.35
N LEU A 177 14.52 -5.61 5.49
CA LEU A 177 15.25 -5.24 6.70
C LEU A 177 16.77 -5.46 6.58
N VAL A 178 17.21 -6.46 5.81
CA VAL A 178 18.63 -6.83 5.70
C VAL A 178 19.34 -6.06 4.59
N LEU A 179 18.64 -5.76 3.49
CA LEU A 179 19.26 -5.25 2.26
C LEU A 179 18.88 -3.80 1.93
N GLN A 180 18.29 -3.05 2.88
CA GLN A 180 17.86 -1.67 2.69
C GLN A 180 18.97 -0.77 2.12
N ASP A 181 20.21 -0.94 2.57
CA ASP A 181 21.35 -0.12 2.15
C ASP A 181 22.09 -0.66 0.90
N GLN A 182 21.89 -1.94 0.53
CA GLN A 182 22.68 -2.59 -0.54
C GLN A 182 21.94 -2.75 -1.87
N VAL A 183 20.60 -2.69 -1.87
CA VAL A 183 19.78 -2.96 -3.07
C VAL A 183 19.72 -1.76 -4.02
N SER A 184 20.05 -0.55 -3.56
CA SER A 184 20.09 0.65 -4.41
C SER A 184 21.12 0.53 -5.54
N ASP A 185 22.25 -0.13 -5.30
CA ASP A 185 23.43 0.00 -6.17
C ASP A 185 23.77 -1.28 -6.96
N TYR A 186 23.36 -2.47 -6.51
CA TYR A 186 23.86 -3.75 -7.05
C TYR A 186 22.81 -4.65 -7.72
N GLY A 187 21.58 -4.15 -7.89
CA GLY A 187 20.49 -4.94 -8.45
C GLY A 187 20.01 -6.05 -7.51
N ILE A 188 19.07 -6.86 -8.00
CA ILE A 188 18.31 -7.82 -7.19
C ILE A 188 19.10 -9.14 -7.10
N PRO A 189 19.59 -9.57 -5.91
CA PRO A 189 20.27 -10.86 -5.76
C PRO A 189 19.37 -12.02 -6.17
N TRP A 190 19.96 -13.04 -6.80
CA TRP A 190 19.26 -14.24 -7.31
C TRP A 190 18.41 -14.97 -6.26
N SER A 191 18.76 -14.87 -4.98
CA SER A 191 17.97 -15.42 -3.86
C SER A 191 16.56 -14.81 -3.77
N LEU A 192 16.37 -13.58 -4.27
CA LEU A 192 15.07 -12.92 -4.35
C LEU A 192 14.12 -13.59 -5.32
N ASN A 193 14.66 -14.23 -6.36
CA ASN A 193 13.83 -14.92 -7.34
C ASN A 193 13.06 -16.07 -6.68
N GLY A 194 13.66 -16.73 -5.68
CA GLY A 194 12.97 -17.77 -4.91
C GLY A 194 11.78 -17.24 -4.12
N VAL A 195 11.93 -16.10 -3.46
CA VAL A 195 10.86 -15.47 -2.68
C VAL A 195 9.74 -14.96 -3.58
N LEU A 196 10.08 -14.33 -4.71
CA LEU A 196 9.10 -13.87 -5.70
C LEU A 196 8.40 -15.04 -6.40
N ALA A 197 9.10 -16.16 -6.62
CA ALA A 197 8.48 -17.39 -7.14
C ALA A 197 7.41 -17.92 -6.19
N LEU A 198 7.63 -17.88 -4.87
CA LEU A 198 6.61 -18.29 -3.89
C LEU A 198 5.34 -17.44 -3.98
N ASN A 199 5.48 -16.12 -4.10
CA ASN A 199 4.34 -15.22 -4.29
C ASN A 199 3.63 -15.49 -5.64
N THR A 200 4.38 -15.77 -6.69
CA THR A 200 3.83 -16.08 -8.02
C THR A 200 3.07 -17.40 -8.02
N LEU A 201 3.61 -18.45 -7.39
CA LEU A 201 2.93 -19.73 -7.20
C LEU A 201 1.66 -19.58 -6.34
N GLY A 202 1.72 -18.75 -5.29
CA GLY A 202 0.56 -18.36 -4.49
C GLY A 202 -0.52 -17.66 -5.33
N ALA A 203 -0.13 -16.70 -6.17
CA ALA A 203 -1.06 -16.00 -7.06
C ALA A 203 -1.70 -16.96 -8.09
N LEU A 204 -0.92 -17.85 -8.71
CA LEU A 204 -1.43 -18.84 -9.66
C LEU A 204 -2.41 -19.82 -9.01
N SER A 205 -2.08 -20.32 -7.81
CA SER A 205 -2.99 -21.22 -7.06
C SER A 205 -4.29 -20.52 -6.63
N THR A 206 -4.29 -19.19 -6.50
CA THR A 206 -5.49 -18.39 -6.20
C THR A 206 -6.51 -18.40 -7.35
N LEU A 207 -6.12 -18.79 -8.58
CA LEU A 207 -7.07 -18.98 -9.69
C LEU A 207 -8.13 -20.06 -9.40
N ILE A 208 -7.81 -21.03 -8.54
CA ILE A 208 -8.73 -22.10 -8.13
C ILE A 208 -9.69 -21.61 -7.02
N ALA A 209 -9.41 -20.45 -6.41
CA ALA A 209 -10.12 -19.96 -5.23
C ALA A 209 -11.63 -19.72 -5.45
N PRO A 210 -12.11 -19.15 -6.58
CA PRO A 210 -13.55 -19.00 -6.83
C PRO A 210 -14.30 -20.34 -6.88
N TRP A 211 -13.70 -21.34 -7.54
CA TRP A 211 -14.26 -22.70 -7.60
C TRP A 211 -14.29 -23.35 -6.21
N ALA A 212 -13.24 -23.17 -5.43
CA ALA A 212 -13.21 -23.70 -4.07
C ALA A 212 -14.20 -23.00 -3.14
N LEU A 213 -14.44 -21.69 -3.32
CA LEU A 213 -15.46 -20.95 -2.57
C LEU A 213 -16.85 -21.53 -2.87
N TYR A 214 -17.16 -21.77 -4.14
CA TYR A 214 -18.38 -22.47 -4.54
C TYR A 214 -18.47 -23.85 -3.86
N ARG A 215 -17.41 -24.65 -3.92
CA ARG A 215 -17.36 -25.98 -3.29
C ARG A 215 -17.65 -25.95 -1.79
N VAL A 216 -17.05 -25.01 -1.05
CA VAL A 216 -17.25 -24.83 0.41
C VAL A 216 -18.72 -24.65 0.77
N TRP A 217 -19.50 -23.98 -0.07
CA TRP A 217 -20.93 -23.74 0.17
C TRP A 217 -21.84 -24.87 -0.31
N THR A 218 -21.42 -25.61 -1.33
CA THR A 218 -22.16 -26.79 -1.82
C THR A 218 -21.94 -28.05 -0.99
N ASP A 219 -20.84 -28.13 -0.24
CA ASP A 219 -20.49 -29.33 0.53
C ASP A 219 -21.35 -29.44 1.79
N ARG A 220 -22.08 -30.56 1.91
CA ARG A 220 -23.00 -30.85 3.02
C ARG A 220 -22.27 -31.21 4.31
N ASP A 221 -21.03 -31.70 4.23
CA ASP A 221 -20.29 -32.22 5.38
C ASP A 221 -19.66 -31.09 6.23
N LEU A 222 -19.53 -29.89 5.64
CA LEU A 222 -18.99 -28.72 6.31
C LEU A 222 -20.01 -28.03 7.22
N HIS A 223 -19.68 -27.97 8.51
CA HIS A 223 -20.41 -27.18 9.50
C HIS A 223 -20.38 -25.68 9.15
N ARG A 224 -21.43 -24.93 9.52
CA ARG A 224 -21.55 -23.48 9.25
C ARG A 224 -20.29 -22.68 9.61
N ARG A 225 -19.68 -22.97 10.77
CA ARG A 225 -18.43 -22.31 11.20
C ARG A 225 -17.26 -22.60 10.27
N GLY A 226 -17.12 -23.82 9.78
CA GLY A 226 -16.08 -24.21 8.83
C GLY A 226 -16.24 -23.51 7.48
N ARG A 227 -17.49 -23.37 7.01
CA ARG A 227 -17.79 -22.63 5.76
C ARG A 227 -17.38 -21.17 5.83
N ILE A 228 -17.71 -20.49 6.94
CA ILE A 228 -17.33 -19.09 7.16
C ILE A 228 -15.81 -18.94 7.19
N VAL A 229 -15.11 -19.77 7.98
CA VAL A 229 -13.64 -19.70 8.08
C VAL A 229 -12.97 -19.94 6.72
N ASN A 230 -13.35 -20.99 5.99
CA ASN A 230 -12.76 -21.28 4.67
C ASN A 230 -13.09 -20.19 3.64
N SER A 231 -14.29 -19.61 3.69
CA SER A 231 -14.66 -18.49 2.81
C SER A 231 -13.81 -17.25 3.08
N LEU A 232 -13.57 -16.93 4.37
CA LEU A 232 -12.70 -15.81 4.76
C LEU A 232 -11.26 -16.04 4.32
N LEU A 233 -10.75 -17.27 4.43
CA LEU A 233 -9.39 -17.60 3.95
C LEU A 233 -9.27 -17.48 2.44
N ILE A 234 -10.24 -17.98 1.69
CA ILE A 234 -10.28 -17.81 0.24
C ILE A 234 -10.33 -16.34 -0.15
N LEU A 235 -11.17 -15.54 0.53
CA LEU A 235 -11.26 -14.10 0.28
C LEU A 235 -9.92 -13.40 0.58
N ALA A 236 -9.25 -13.76 1.67
CA ALA A 236 -7.93 -13.25 2.02
C ALA A 236 -6.87 -13.60 0.94
N LEU A 237 -6.91 -14.82 0.39
CA LEU A 237 -6.03 -15.21 -0.72
C LEU A 237 -6.26 -14.34 -1.96
N ILE A 238 -7.52 -14.15 -2.35
CA ILE A 238 -7.88 -13.33 -3.52
C ILE A 238 -7.44 -11.88 -3.33
N ILE A 239 -7.71 -11.28 -2.16
CA ILE A 239 -7.31 -9.90 -1.84
C ILE A 239 -5.79 -9.78 -1.87
N THR A 240 -5.06 -10.72 -1.26
CA THR A 240 -3.59 -10.71 -1.23
C THR A 240 -3.03 -10.81 -2.65
N ALA A 241 -3.54 -11.73 -3.47
CA ALA A 241 -3.10 -11.88 -4.85
C ALA A 241 -3.38 -10.62 -5.69
N ALA A 242 -4.57 -10.01 -5.53
CA ALA A 242 -4.93 -8.78 -6.23
C ALA A 242 -4.02 -7.59 -5.86
N LEU A 243 -3.72 -7.42 -4.56
CA LEU A 243 -2.83 -6.36 -4.09
C LEU A 243 -1.38 -6.58 -4.53
N LEU A 244 -0.89 -7.83 -4.54
CA LEU A 244 0.42 -8.15 -5.09
C LEU A 244 0.50 -7.90 -6.60
N ALA A 245 -0.58 -8.18 -7.33
CA ALA A 245 -0.66 -7.89 -8.76
C ALA A 245 -0.66 -6.38 -9.06
N GLU A 246 -1.39 -5.57 -8.28
CA GLU A 246 -1.38 -4.10 -8.41
C GLU A 246 0.03 -3.51 -8.30
N VAL A 247 0.84 -4.08 -7.40
CA VAL A 247 2.22 -3.65 -7.15
C VAL A 247 3.23 -4.34 -8.07
N ASN A 248 2.74 -5.11 -9.07
CA ASN A 248 3.55 -5.84 -10.03
C ASN A 248 4.56 -6.81 -9.37
N MET A 249 4.16 -7.43 -8.26
CA MET A 249 4.95 -8.46 -7.57
C MET A 249 4.62 -9.88 -8.02
N VAL A 250 3.70 -10.02 -8.96
CA VAL A 250 3.37 -11.30 -9.58
C VAL A 250 4.24 -11.45 -10.82
N GLY A 251 5.37 -12.15 -10.67
CA GLY A 251 6.37 -12.36 -11.71
C GLY A 251 7.68 -11.62 -11.51
N PHE A 252 8.60 -11.83 -12.46
CA PHE A 252 9.99 -11.34 -12.43
C PHE A 252 10.16 -10.04 -13.23
N GLN A 253 9.28 -9.05 -13.02
CA GLN A 253 9.38 -7.79 -13.75
C GLN A 253 10.38 -6.86 -13.05
N TYR A 254 11.63 -6.96 -13.49
CA TYR A 254 12.75 -6.11 -13.10
C TYR A 254 12.96 -5.03 -14.16
N TYR A 255 12.16 -3.96 -14.13
CA TYR A 255 12.35 -2.80 -14.99
C TYR A 255 11.99 -1.52 -14.25
#